data_AF-A0A5F2HXH1-F1
#
_entry.id   AF-A0A5F2HXH1-F1
#
_cell.length_a   1.000
_cell.length_b   1.000
_cell.length_c   1.000
_cell.angle_alpha   90.00
_cell.angle_beta   90.00
_cell.angle_gamma   90.00
#
_symmetry.space_group_name_H-M   'P 1'
#
loop_
_entity.id
_entity.type
_entity.pdbx_description
1 polymer ?
#
loop_
_entity_poly.entity_id
_entity_poly.type
_entity_poly.pdbx_seq_one_letter_code
_entity_poly.pdbx_strand_id
1 'polypeptide(L)'
;MAGDWTINRVVFAPQTAVDLLNDMEDRIQRHNARVRELLEANNRYLQDGRNWKMIQDLRADEGSSVEILCDNPDFNGQPNNAVICCGDWTDWQGIRFTGDTIDDALGAAMVAYTQWSRKNAGN
;
A
#
# COMPACT_ATOMS: atom_id res chain seq x y z
N MET A 1 -64.74 25.47 -11.39
CA MET A 1 -63.58 25.00 -10.61
C MET A 1 -63.25 23.60 -11.10
N ALA A 2 -62.23 23.46 -11.94
CA ALA A 2 -61.82 22.17 -12.49
C ALA A 2 -60.89 21.50 -11.47
N GLY A 3 -61.28 20.33 -10.95
CA GLY A 3 -60.46 19.56 -10.03
C GLY A 3 -59.25 19.00 -10.77
N ASP A 4 -58.07 19.32 -10.27
CA ASP A 4 -56.78 18.85 -10.77
C ASP A 4 -56.61 17.38 -10.34
N TRP A 5 -56.88 16.45 -11.26
CA TRP A 5 -56.71 15.02 -11.01
C TRP A 5 -55.32 14.61 -11.49
N THR A 6 -54.37 14.54 -10.56
CA THR A 6 -53.04 14.00 -10.83
C THR A 6 -53.12 12.47 -10.86
N ILE A 7 -53.06 11.86 -12.05
CA ILE A 7 -52.87 10.41 -12.16
C ILE A 7 -51.43 10.10 -11.76
N ASN A 8 -51.25 9.59 -10.55
CA ASN A 8 -50.03 8.90 -10.16
C ASN A 8 -50.01 7.54 -10.89
N ARG A 9 -49.30 7.47 -12.02
CA ARG A 9 -49.07 6.22 -12.75
C ARG A 9 -48.15 5.32 -11.91
N VAL A 10 -48.74 4.45 -11.08
CA VAL A 10 -48.01 3.38 -10.40
C VAL A 10 -47.70 2.31 -11.42
N VAL A 11 -46.45 2.25 -11.87
CA VAL A 11 -45.97 1.18 -12.77
C VAL A 11 -45.60 -0.01 -11.90
N PHE A 12 -46.47 -1.02 -11.85
CA PHE A 12 -46.12 -2.30 -11.24
C PHE A 12 -45.17 -3.05 -12.17
N ALA A 13 -43.90 -3.17 -11.78
CA ALA A 13 -43.00 -4.12 -12.41
C ALA A 13 -43.50 -5.55 -12.11
N PRO A 14 -43.56 -6.46 -13.09
CA PRO A 14 -43.86 -7.87 -12.80
C PRO A 14 -42.80 -8.42 -11.85
N GLN A 15 -43.18 -9.31 -10.93
CA GLN A 15 -42.27 -9.87 -9.91
C GLN A 15 -40.96 -10.39 -10.52
N THR A 16 -41.04 -11.01 -11.70
CA THR A 16 -39.89 -11.50 -12.47
C THR A 16 -38.89 -10.40 -12.84
N ALA A 17 -39.34 -9.17 -13.10
CA ALA A 17 -38.46 -8.04 -13.38
C ALA A 17 -37.78 -7.53 -12.10
N VAL A 18 -38.47 -7.55 -10.96
CA VAL A 18 -37.89 -7.22 -9.65
C VAL A 18 -36.82 -8.24 -9.27
N ASP A 19 -37.11 -9.53 -9.42
CA ASP A 19 -36.17 -10.62 -9.13
C ASP A 19 -34.92 -10.54 -10.02
N LEU A 20 -35.10 -10.21 -11.31
CA LEU A 20 -33.98 -9.99 -12.24
C LEU A 20 -33.11 -8.82 -11.79
N LEU A 21 -33.73 -7.68 -11.42
CA LEU A 21 -32.99 -6.51 -10.96
C LEU A 21 -32.20 -6.79 -9.68
N ASN A 22 -32.79 -7.53 -8.73
CA ASN A 22 -32.11 -7.94 -7.51
C ASN A 22 -30.92 -8.87 -7.80
N ASP A 23 -31.08 -9.87 -8.67
CA ASP A 23 -29.98 -10.75 -9.07
C ASP A 23 -28.88 -9.98 -9.83
N MET A 24 -29.24 -9.01 -10.67
CA MET A 24 -28.28 -8.12 -11.32
C MET A 24 -27.50 -7.29 -10.29
N GLU A 25 -28.18 -6.72 -9.30
CA GLU A 25 -27.55 -5.95 -8.23
C GLU A 25 -26.57 -6.81 -7.43
N ASP A 26 -26.99 -8.01 -7.01
CA ASP A 26 -26.16 -8.97 -6.30
C ASP A 26 -24.91 -9.37 -7.10
N ARG A 27 -25.06 -9.57 -8.41
CA ARG A 27 -23.92 -9.87 -9.30
C ARG A 27 -22.94 -8.71 -9.36
N ILE A 28 -23.44 -7.48 -9.47
CA ILE A 28 -22.60 -6.28 -9.50
C ILE A 28 -21.88 -6.10 -8.17
N GLN A 29 -22.55 -6.31 -7.04
CA GLN A 29 -21.93 -6.23 -5.71
C GLN A 29 -20.82 -7.27 -5.56
N ARG A 30 -21.05 -8.53 -5.93
CA ARG A 30 -20.01 -9.58 -5.93
C ARG A 30 -18.84 -9.24 -6.86
N HIS A 31 -19.13 -8.73 -8.06
CA HIS A 31 -18.10 -8.31 -9.01
C HIS A 31 -17.24 -7.17 -8.44
N ASN A 32 -17.86 -6.13 -7.89
CA ASN A 32 -17.16 -4.99 -7.30
C ASN A 32 -16.30 -5.41 -6.10
N ALA A 33 -16.80 -6.29 -5.25
CA ALA A 33 -16.02 -6.86 -4.14
C ALA A 33 -14.78 -7.60 -4.65
N ARG A 34 -14.93 -8.42 -5.69
CA ARG A 34 -13.82 -9.15 -6.30
C ARG A 34 -12.80 -8.21 -6.95
N VAL A 35 -13.24 -7.18 -7.67
CA VAL A 35 -12.36 -6.17 -8.26
C VAL A 35 -11.55 -5.46 -7.18
N ARG A 36 -12.20 -5.09 -6.06
CA ARG A 36 -11.53 -4.43 -4.94
C ARG A 36 -10.45 -5.31 -4.31
N GLU A 37 -10.76 -6.58 -4.07
CA GLU A 37 -9.80 -7.57 -3.57
C GLU A 37 -8.59 -7.73 -4.51
N LEU A 38 -8.83 -7.79 -5.83
CA LEU A 38 -7.77 -7.89 -6.83
C LEU A 38 -6.88 -6.65 -6.85
N LEU A 39 -7.47 -5.46 -6.73
CA LEU A 39 -6.70 -4.20 -6.64
C LEU A 39 -5.85 -4.16 -5.37
N GLU A 40 -6.41 -4.54 -4.23
CA GLU A 40 -5.67 -4.62 -2.95
C GLU A 40 -4.53 -5.65 -3.01
N ALA A 41 -4.75 -6.80 -3.63
CA ALA A 41 -3.70 -7.79 -3.87
C ALA A 41 -2.59 -7.25 -4.79
N ASN A 42 -2.96 -6.62 -5.91
CA ASN A 42 -2.00 -6.04 -6.84
C ASN A 42 -1.13 -4.96 -6.17
N ASN A 43 -1.75 -4.07 -5.39
CA ASN A 43 -1.02 -3.03 -4.66
C ASN A 43 -0.01 -3.61 -3.67
N ARG A 44 -0.36 -4.70 -2.97
CA ARG A 44 0.58 -5.42 -2.09
C ARG A 44 1.76 -5.98 -2.86
N TYR A 45 1.53 -6.65 -3.99
CA TYR A 45 2.61 -7.17 -4.83
C TYR A 45 3.55 -6.07 -5.34
N LEU A 46 2.99 -4.91 -5.74
CA LEU A 46 3.80 -3.77 -6.16
C LEU A 46 4.63 -3.21 -5.01
N GLN A 47 4.05 -3.13 -3.80
CA GLN A 47 4.77 -2.67 -2.61
C GLN A 47 5.92 -3.62 -2.25
N ASP A 48 5.68 -4.94 -2.24
CA ASP A 48 6.71 -5.95 -1.97
C ASP A 48 7.85 -5.88 -3.00
N GLY A 49 7.52 -5.71 -4.28
CA GLY A 49 8.50 -5.54 -5.35
C GLY A 49 9.34 -4.27 -5.17
N ARG A 50 8.73 -3.15 -4.74
CA ARG A 50 9.46 -1.92 -4.41
C ARG A 50 10.38 -2.12 -3.21
N ASN A 51 9.89 -2.70 -2.12
CA ASN A 51 10.67 -2.98 -0.91
C ASN A 51 11.89 -3.85 -1.22
N TRP A 52 11.67 -4.92 -2.00
CA TRP A 52 12.76 -5.79 -2.43
C TRP A 52 13.80 -5.04 -3.27
N LYS A 53 13.34 -4.18 -4.20
CA LYS A 53 14.25 -3.33 -4.97
C LYS A 53 15.06 -2.40 -4.08
N MET A 54 14.45 -1.77 -3.07
CA MET A 54 15.17 -0.92 -2.13
C MET A 54 16.26 -1.69 -1.37
N ILE A 55 15.95 -2.91 -0.90
CA ILE A 55 16.93 -3.77 -0.23
C ILE A 55 18.11 -4.10 -1.14
N GLN A 56 17.83 -4.43 -2.42
CA GLN A 56 18.87 -4.72 -3.40
C GLN A 56 19.76 -3.51 -3.67
N ASP A 57 19.16 -2.33 -3.83
CA ASP A 57 19.88 -1.08 -4.11
C ASP A 57 20.73 -0.66 -2.89
N LEU A 58 20.23 -0.82 -1.64
CA LEU A 58 20.97 -0.54 -0.39
C LEU A 58 22.11 -1.53 -0.11
N ARG A 59 22.06 -2.72 -0.72
CA ARG A 59 23.05 -3.79 -0.58
C ARG A 59 23.89 -4.00 -1.84
N ALA A 60 23.84 -3.06 -2.77
CA ALA A 60 24.50 -3.19 -4.07
C ALA A 60 26.03 -3.24 -3.93
N ASP A 61 26.59 -2.44 -3.01
CA ASP A 61 28.02 -2.37 -2.76
C ASP A 61 28.50 -3.53 -1.88
N GLU A 62 29.73 -3.99 -2.14
CA GLU A 62 30.34 -5.08 -1.39
C GLU A 62 30.40 -4.77 0.11
N GLY A 63 30.06 -5.76 0.93
CA GLY A 63 30.01 -5.61 2.39
C GLY A 63 28.80 -4.84 2.92
N SER A 64 27.95 -4.27 2.06
CA SER A 64 26.74 -3.58 2.50
C SER A 64 25.64 -4.55 2.92
N SER A 65 24.97 -4.22 4.02
CA SER A 65 23.95 -5.05 4.64
C SER A 65 22.73 -4.25 5.09
N VAL A 66 21.59 -4.93 5.09
CA VAL A 66 20.31 -4.43 5.62
C VAL A 66 19.77 -5.52 6.52
N GLU A 67 19.61 -5.21 7.80
CA GLU A 67 18.93 -6.03 8.79
C GLU A 67 17.51 -5.52 8.99
N ILE A 68 16.53 -6.40 8.84
CA ILE A 68 15.11 -6.08 9.06
C ILE A 68 14.77 -6.53 10.49
N LEU A 69 14.34 -5.60 11.33
CA LEU A 69 13.99 -5.89 12.72
C LEU A 69 12.52 -6.32 12.83
N CYS A 70 12.17 -6.94 13.96
CA CYS A 70 10.78 -7.24 14.26
C CYS A 70 9.97 -5.95 14.49
N ASP A 71 8.68 -6.03 14.21
CA ASP A 71 7.70 -5.04 14.63
C ASP A 71 7.82 -4.72 16.13
N ASN A 72 7.59 -3.46 16.49
CA ASN A 72 7.66 -2.96 17.86
C ASN A 72 6.59 -3.64 18.73
N PRO A 73 6.98 -4.57 19.63
CA PRO A 73 6.01 -5.33 20.40
C PRO A 73 5.36 -4.48 21.51
N ASP A 74 5.99 -3.36 21.88
CA ASP A 74 5.64 -2.60 23.09
C ASP A 74 4.58 -1.52 22.82
N PHE A 75 4.21 -1.26 21.56
CA PHE A 75 3.22 -0.25 21.14
C PHE A 75 3.34 1.08 21.92
N ASN A 76 4.58 1.48 22.22
CA ASN A 76 4.92 2.57 23.13
C ASN A 76 4.88 3.97 22.48
N GLY A 77 4.17 4.10 21.36
CA GLY A 77 4.12 5.34 20.55
C GLY A 77 5.36 5.60 19.69
N GLN A 78 6.34 4.67 19.67
CA GLN A 78 7.43 4.69 18.69
C GLN A 78 7.00 4.03 17.38
N PRO A 79 7.68 4.34 16.25
CA PRO A 79 7.37 3.72 14.97
C PRO A 79 7.40 2.19 15.05
N ASN A 80 6.47 1.54 14.36
CA ASN A 80 6.29 0.09 14.48
C ASN A 80 7.43 -0.71 13.82
N ASN A 81 8.00 -0.21 12.73
CA ASN A 81 8.99 -0.92 11.93
C ASN A 81 10.38 -0.26 12.00
N ALA A 82 11.43 -1.06 11.84
CA ALA A 82 12.79 -0.55 11.76
C ALA A 82 13.71 -1.46 10.93
N VAL A 83 14.70 -0.84 10.30
CA VAL A 83 15.81 -1.51 9.63
C VAL A 83 17.14 -0.94 10.12
N ILE A 84 18.19 -1.76 10.11
CA ILE A 84 19.57 -1.31 10.34
C ILE A 84 20.34 -1.50 9.05
N CYS A 85 20.96 -0.42 8.56
CA CYS A 85 21.83 -0.47 7.40
C CYS A 85 23.28 -0.29 7.84
N CYS A 86 24.19 -1.04 7.20
CA CYS A 86 25.63 -0.90 7.41
C CYS A 86 26.33 -1.04 6.06
N GLY A 87 27.13 -0.05 5.69
CA GLY A 87 27.95 -0.03 4.47
C GLY A 87 28.84 1.21 4.45
N ASP A 88 29.55 1.44 3.34
CA ASP A 88 30.43 2.61 3.19
C ASP A 88 29.66 3.93 3.39
N TRP A 89 28.41 3.99 2.91
CA TRP A 89 27.55 5.16 3.04
C TRP A 89 27.09 5.47 4.47
N THR A 90 27.28 4.54 5.39
CA THR A 90 27.05 4.73 6.82
C THR A 90 28.36 4.76 7.62
N ASP A 91 29.50 4.99 6.96
CA ASP A 91 30.83 4.92 7.54
C ASP A 91 31.08 3.56 8.26
N TRP A 92 30.52 2.48 7.72
CA TRP A 92 30.57 1.13 8.28
C TRP A 92 29.96 1.00 9.68
N GLN A 93 29.08 1.93 10.05
CA GLN A 93 28.31 1.87 11.29
C GLN A 93 26.89 1.37 11.01
N GLY A 94 26.34 0.59 11.94
CA GLY A 94 24.93 0.20 11.91
C GLY A 94 24.05 1.41 12.22
N ILE A 95 23.38 1.95 11.19
CA ILE A 95 22.45 3.08 11.33
C ILE A 95 21.02 2.56 11.26
N ARG A 96 20.24 2.87 12.30
CA ARG A 96 18.84 2.48 12.42
C ARG A 96 17.93 3.51 11.75
N PHE A 97 17.06 3.02 10.87
CA PHE A 97 15.97 3.77 10.26
C PHE A 97 14.64 3.22 10.75
N THR A 98 13.68 4.10 11.04
CA THR A 98 12.39 3.74 11.64
C THR A 98 11.24 4.26 10.80
N GLY A 99 10.10 3.57 10.81
CA GLY A 99 8.89 3.97 10.13
C GLY A 99 7.67 3.23 10.67
N ASP A 100 6.46 3.69 10.35
CA ASP A 100 5.25 2.99 10.78
C ASP A 100 5.07 1.67 10.02
N THR A 101 5.51 1.64 8.77
CA THR A 101 5.60 0.43 7.95
C THR A 101 7.04 0.12 7.54
N ILE A 102 7.29 -1.10 7.06
CA ILE A 102 8.60 -1.48 6.51
C ILE A 102 8.99 -0.65 5.27
N ASP A 103 8.01 -0.25 4.46
CA ASP A 103 8.19 0.65 3.30
C ASP A 103 8.67 2.04 3.76
N ASP A 104 8.12 2.56 4.87
CA ASP A 104 8.57 3.84 5.44
C ASP A 104 10.01 3.75 5.97
N ALA A 105 10.34 2.67 6.68
CA ALA A 105 11.69 2.46 7.22
C ALA A 105 12.74 2.30 6.11
N LEU A 106 12.45 1.50 5.08
CA LEU A 106 13.31 1.33 3.89
C LEU A 106 13.38 2.63 3.07
N GLY A 107 12.28 3.36 2.94
CA GLY A 107 12.22 4.65 2.28
C GLY A 107 13.13 5.69 2.96
N ALA A 108 13.12 5.74 4.30
CA ALA A 108 14.01 6.61 5.07
C ALA A 108 15.50 6.25 4.82
N ALA A 109 15.84 4.97 4.81
CA ALA A 109 17.19 4.51 4.48
C ALA A 109 17.59 4.88 3.04
N MET A 110 16.68 4.70 2.08
CA MET A 110 16.92 5.01 0.67
C MET A 110 17.14 6.51 0.43
N VAL A 111 16.43 7.38 1.16
CA VAL A 111 16.65 8.83 1.10
C VAL A 111 18.06 9.17 1.57
N ALA A 112 18.51 8.61 2.70
CA ALA A 112 19.85 8.84 3.21
C ALA A 112 20.93 8.33 2.24
N TYR A 113 20.78 7.10 1.73
CA TYR A 113 21.67 6.52 0.73
C TYR A 113 21.73 7.38 -0.55
N THR A 114 20.59 7.83 -1.07
CA THR A 114 20.54 8.66 -2.28
C THR A 114 21.22 10.02 -2.07
N GLN A 115 21.06 10.63 -0.89
CA GLN A 115 21.74 11.89 -0.56
C GLN A 115 23.25 11.72 -0.50
N TRP A 116 23.72 10.65 0.15
CA TRP A 116 25.14 10.30 0.20
C TRP A 116 25.69 10.02 -1.20
N SER A 117 25.00 9.19 -1.98
CA SER A 117 25.40 8.79 -3.33
C SER A 117 25.53 10.00 -4.25
N ARG A 118 24.56 10.94 -4.22
CA ARG A 118 24.63 12.18 -4.99
C ARG A 118 25.81 13.08 -4.61
N LYS A 119 26.17 13.11 -3.32
CA LYS A 119 27.31 13.90 -2.84
C LYS A 119 28.65 13.31 -3.33
N ASN A 120 28.73 11.99 -3.46
CA ASN A 120 29.97 11.28 -3.78
C ASN A 120 30.13 10.88 -5.26
N ALA A 121 29.04 10.83 -6.03
CA ALA A 121 29.08 10.56 -7.48
C ALA A 121 29.61 11.73 -8.33
N GLY A 122 30.01 12.85 -7.69
CA GLY A 122 30.58 14.04 -8.34
C GLY A 122 32.11 14.15 -8.26
N ASN A 123 32.80 13.13 -7.76
CA ASN A 123 34.28 12.99 -7.79
C ASN A 123 34.70 11.89 -8.77
#